data_AF-A0A940TPV7-F1
#
_entry.id   AF-A0A940TPV7-F1
#
_cell.length_a   1.000
_cell.length_b   1.000
_cell.length_c   1.000
_cell.angle_alpha   90.00
_cell.angle_beta   90.00
_cell.angle_gamma   90.00
#
_symmetry.space_group_name_H-M   'P 1'
#
loop_
_entity.id
_entity.type
_entity.pdbx_description
1 polymer ?
#
loop_
_entity_poly.entity_id
_entity_poly.type
_entity_poly.pdbx_seq_one_letter_code
_entity_poly.pdbx_strand_id
1 'polypeptide(L)' 'SGMGADVIVSACPSCKSNLQVAAARLRKEKKGKMKVMDITELVAEALV' A
#
# COMPACT_ATOMS: atom_id res chain seq x y z
N SER A 1 -7.42 -4.06 17.64
CA SER A 1 -7.34 -2.61 17.39
C SER A 1 -6.54 -2.38 16.11
N GLY A 2 -7.21 -2.28 14.97
CA GLY A 2 -6.58 -1.86 13.72
C GLY A 2 -6.60 -0.33 13.61
N MET A 3 -5.58 0.27 13.00
CA MET A 3 -5.46 1.72 12.84
C MET A 3 -6.37 2.31 11.74
N GLY A 4 -7.22 1.50 11.09
CA GLY A 4 -8.17 1.96 10.08
C GLY A 4 -7.53 2.55 8.82
N ALA A 5 -6.29 2.20 8.51
CA ALA A 5 -5.58 2.75 7.36
C ALA A 5 -6.03 2.09 6.04
N ASP A 6 -6.23 2.91 5.00
CA ASP A 6 -6.58 2.48 3.65
C ASP A 6 -5.37 2.40 2.70
N VAL A 7 -4.28 3.07 3.06
CA VAL A 7 -3.05 3.21 2.26
C VAL A 7 -1.82 2.97 3.13
N ILE A 8 -0.89 2.15 2.65
CA ILE A 8 0.46 2.01 3.18
C ILE A 8 1.45 2.64 2.21
N VAL A 9 2.35 3.47 2.73
CA VAL A 9 3.37 4.18 1.95
C VAL A 9 4.75 3.70 2.38
N SER A 10 5.63 3.40 1.43
CA SER A 10 7.00 2.96 1.67
C SER A 10 7.98 3.76 0.83
N ALA A 11 9.11 4.19 1.42
CA ALA A 11 10.23 4.77 0.68
C ALA A 11 11.27 3.71 0.25
N CYS A 12 11.08 2.45 0.65
CA CYS A 12 11.94 1.34 0.24
C CYS A 12 11.28 0.55 -0.91
N PRO A 13 11.95 0.42 -2.08
CA PRO A 13 11.43 -0.31 -3.23
C PRO A 13 11.12 -1.79 -2.93
N SER A 14 12.02 -2.47 -2.21
CA SER A 14 11.85 -3.87 -1.85
C SER A 14 10.65 -4.08 -0.91
N CYS A 15 10.47 -3.17 0.06
CA CYS A 15 9.32 -3.21 0.96
C CYS A 15 8.01 -2.99 0.19
N LYS A 16 7.97 -2.03 -0.73
CA LYS A 16 6.79 -1.78 -1.58
C LYS A 16 6.38 -3.05 -2.35
N SER A 17 7.32 -3.70 -3.03
CA SER A 17 7.05 -4.94 -3.78
C SER A 17 6.49 -6.05 -2.90
N ASN A 18 7.09 -6.26 -1.72
CA ASN A 18 6.63 -7.29 -0.78
C ASN A 18 5.22 -6.98 -0.24
N LEU A 19 4.96 -5.72 0.11
CA LEU A 19 3.65 -5.28 0.59
C LEU A 19 2.57 -5.37 -0.50
N GLN A 20 2.91 -5.08 -1.76
CA GLN A 20 2.00 -5.28 -2.88
C GLN A 20 1.59 -6.74 -3.05
N VAL A 21 2.54 -7.68 -2.93
CA VAL A 21 2.23 -9.12 -2.95
C VAL A 21 1.30 -9.49 -1.79
N ALA A 22 1.57 -9.00 -0.58
CA ALA A 22 0.71 -9.23 0.59
C ALA A 22 -0.70 -8.65 0.39
N ALA A 23 -0.81 -7.42 -0.10
CA ALA A 23 -2.09 -6.77 -0.41
C ALA A 23 -2.89 -7.52 -1.48
N ALA A 24 -2.21 -8.03 -2.52
CA ALA A 24 -2.84 -8.85 -3.55
C ALA A 24 -3.39 -10.18 -2.98
N ARG A 25 -2.68 -10.81 -2.04
CA ARG A 25 -3.17 -12.01 -1.32
C ARG A 25 -4.40 -11.69 -0.47
N LEU A 26 -4.35 -10.61 0.31
CA LEU A 26 -5.50 -10.16 1.12
C LEU A 26 -6.75 -9.90 0.26
N ARG A 27 -6.57 -9.30 -0.91
CA ARG A 27 -7.66 -9.08 -1.87
C ARG A 27 -8.24 -10.39 -2.40
N LYS A 28 -7.40 -11.38 -2.74
CA LYS A 28 -7.84 -12.71 -3.17
C LYS A 28 -8.63 -13.43 -2.08
N GLU A 29 -8.21 -13.29 -0.83
CA GLU A 29 -8.87 -13.88 0.34
C GLU A 29 -10.09 -13.09 0.82
N LYS A 30 -10.45 -11.99 0.16
CA LYS A 30 -11.55 -11.08 0.55
C LYS A 30 -11.42 -10.55 2.00
N LYS A 31 -10.19 -10.48 2.53
CA LYS A 31 -9.90 -10.06 3.91
C LYS A 31 -9.71 -8.55 4.08
N GLY A 32 -9.65 -7.81 2.98
CA GLY A 32 -9.50 -6.36 2.99
C GLY A 32 -8.98 -5.84 1.67
N LYS A 33 -9.04 -4.51 1.51
CA LYS A 33 -8.41 -3.78 0.43
C LYS A 33 -7.39 -2.84 1.07
N MET A 34 -6.17 -2.86 0.56
CA MET A 34 -5.07 -2.01 1.02
C MET A 34 -4.34 -1.48 -0.21
N LYS A 35 -4.25 -0.16 -0.36
CA LYS A 35 -3.42 0.47 -1.40
C LYS A 35 -1.98 0.51 -0.89
N VAL A 36 -1.01 0.19 -1.74
CA VAL A 36 0.42 0.27 -1.41
C VAL A 36 1.09 1.21 -2.39
N MET A 37 1.72 2.26 -1.88
CA MET A 37 2.35 3.31 -2.68
C MET A 37 3.82 3.50 -2.31
N ASP A 38 4.60 3.97 -3.29
CA ASP A 38 5.88 4.62 -3.02
C ASP A 38 5.66 6.04 -2.46
N ILE A 39 6.62 6.56 -1.69
CA ILE A 39 6.56 7.95 -1.23
C ILE A 39 6.49 8.95 -2.39
N THR A 40 7.21 8.69 -3.49
CA THR A 40 7.20 9.55 -4.67
C THR A 40 5.85 9.55 -5.37
N GLU A 41 5.14 8.41 -5.40
CA GLU A 41 3.77 8.31 -5.93
C GLU A 41 2.79 9.12 -5.10
N LEU A 42 2.92 9.09 -3.75
CA LEU A 42 2.08 9.89 -2.87
C LEU A 42 2.30 11.38 -3.11
N VAL A 43 3.56 11.81 -3.17
CA VAL A 43 3.90 13.22 -3.42
C VAL A 43 3.42 13.66 -4.80
N ALA A 44 3.55 12.81 -5.82
CA ALA A 44 3.03 13.09 -7.15
C ALA A 44 1.49 13.25 -7.14
N GLU A 45 0.73 12.39 -6.44
CA GLU A 45 -0.72 12.53 -6.29
C GLU A 45 -1.15 13.81 -5.55
N ALA A 46 -0.26 14.41 -4.73
CA ALA A 46 -0.57 15.63 -3.98
C ALA A 46 -0.21 16.93 -4.73
N LEU A 47 0.63 16.84 -5.77
CA LEU A 47 1.15 18.00 -6.52
C LEU A 47 0.44 18.22 -7.86
N VAL A 48 -0.43 17.29 -8.29
CA VAL A 48 -1.14 17.32 -9.58
C VAL A 48 -2.63 17.17 -9.33
#